data_AF-A0A2E0QN57-F1
#
_entry.id   AF-A0A2E0QN57-F1
#
_cell.length_a   1.000
_cell.length_b   1.000
_cell.length_c   1.000
_cell.angle_alpha   90.00
_cell.angle_beta   90.00
_cell.angle_gamma   90.00
#
_symmetry.space_group_name_H-M   'P 1'
#
loop_
_entity.id
_entity.type
_entity.pdbx_description
1 polymer ?
#
loop_
_entity_poly.entity_id
_entity_poly.type
_entity_poly.pdbx_seq_one_letter_code
_entity_poly.pdbx_strand_id
1 'polypeptide(L)'
;MKCLFSVLALLFVTLPFSGECADEVAAKFQAANQDYQNGKYADAAGKYSELTEAGKLSPELYYNLGASYYQSGETGNATLWMRRALVLDPAMPEAKQSLAFLRSHTGYLEFAESGFDRFVRQFPESFWKWLISIFIWAGLLSLAVGFFVERLKPNRSGLITLAILCGLASLVISRISSYRERNLSITNFATIVADASSAQTAPTPGSKSVIDLPPGSEVRILQKSGNWCYAEIPGEVRGWIRTDSLEPVWPLPSKNS
;
A
#
# COMPACT_ATOMS: atom_id res chain seq x y z
N MET A 1 -43.02 -34.72 -8.52
CA MET A 1 -41.97 -34.69 -7.46
C MET A 1 -40.70 -35.47 -7.79
N LYS A 2 -40.73 -36.51 -8.65
CA LYS A 2 -39.52 -37.26 -9.05
C LYS A 2 -38.61 -36.51 -10.07
N CYS A 3 -39.16 -35.65 -10.93
CA CYS A 3 -38.36 -34.82 -11.84
C CYS A 3 -37.59 -33.67 -11.16
N LEU A 4 -38.07 -33.16 -10.01
CA LEU A 4 -37.40 -32.04 -9.32
C LEU A 4 -36.11 -32.49 -8.61
N PHE A 5 -36.06 -33.75 -8.17
CA PHE A 5 -34.88 -34.34 -7.54
C PHE A 5 -33.78 -34.73 -8.55
N SER A 6 -34.14 -35.11 -9.78
CA SER A 6 -33.16 -35.41 -10.83
C SER A 6 -32.44 -34.15 -11.36
N VAL A 7 -33.06 -32.98 -11.28
CA VAL A 7 -32.43 -31.71 -11.69
C VAL A 7 -31.47 -31.19 -10.61
N LEU A 8 -31.73 -31.45 -9.32
CA LEU A 8 -30.81 -31.09 -8.24
C LEU A 8 -29.57 -32.00 -8.16
N ALA A 9 -29.69 -33.28 -8.54
CA ALA A 9 -28.58 -34.23 -8.54
C ALA A 9 -27.61 -34.05 -9.73
N LEU A 10 -28.06 -33.41 -10.83
CA LEU A 10 -27.22 -33.09 -11.98
C LEU A 10 -26.40 -31.80 -11.82
N LEU A 11 -26.67 -31.00 -10.77
CA LEU A 11 -25.91 -29.78 -10.48
C LEU A 11 -24.66 -30.04 -9.61
N PHE A 12 -24.47 -31.27 -9.16
CA PHE A 12 -23.43 -31.66 -8.18
C PHE A 12 -22.30 -32.50 -8.78
N VAL A 13 -22.31 -32.73 -10.10
CA VAL A 13 -21.30 -33.54 -10.78
C VAL A 13 -20.63 -32.69 -11.86
N THR A 14 -19.30 -32.64 -11.74
CA THR A 14 -18.28 -32.06 -12.63
C THR A 14 -18.12 -30.54 -12.68
N LEU A 15 -17.36 -30.00 -11.70
CA LEU A 15 -16.22 -29.13 -12.02
C LEU A 15 -15.05 -29.44 -11.05
N PRO A 16 -14.21 -30.45 -11.30
CA PRO A 16 -12.86 -30.46 -10.76
C PRO A 16 -11.99 -29.65 -11.74
N PHE A 17 -12.09 -28.32 -11.72
CA PHE A 17 -11.25 -27.45 -12.57
C PHE A 17 -10.32 -26.55 -11.72
N SER A 18 -9.91 -27.03 -10.55
CA SER A 18 -9.07 -26.25 -9.62
C SER A 18 -7.77 -26.94 -9.22
N GLY A 19 -7.56 -28.21 -9.60
CA GLY A 19 -6.37 -28.99 -9.22
C GLY A 19 -5.13 -28.63 -10.05
N GLU A 20 -5.24 -28.61 -11.38
CA GLU A 20 -4.10 -28.41 -12.30
C GLU A 20 -3.38 -27.06 -12.08
N CYS A 21 -4.13 -25.98 -11.83
CA CYS A 21 -3.55 -24.66 -11.62
C CYS A 21 -2.87 -24.52 -10.24
N ALA A 22 -3.29 -25.29 -9.24
CA ALA A 22 -2.66 -25.27 -7.91
C ALA A 22 -1.34 -26.07 -7.92
N ASP A 23 -1.33 -27.23 -8.57
CA ASP A 23 -0.15 -28.09 -8.68
C ASP A 23 0.95 -27.42 -9.53
N GLU A 24 0.59 -26.75 -10.62
CA GLU A 24 1.54 -26.00 -11.47
C GLU A 24 2.21 -24.85 -10.70
N VAL A 25 1.44 -24.10 -9.92
CA VAL A 25 1.95 -22.99 -9.10
C VAL A 25 2.92 -23.49 -8.03
N ALA A 26 2.56 -24.59 -7.34
CA ALA A 26 3.41 -25.19 -6.33
C ALA A 26 4.71 -25.74 -6.94
N ALA A 27 4.63 -26.43 -8.08
CA ALA A 27 5.80 -26.95 -8.80
C ALA A 27 6.76 -25.83 -9.22
N LYS A 28 6.22 -24.72 -9.75
CA LYS A 28 7.03 -23.57 -10.17
C LYS A 28 7.65 -22.83 -8.99
N PHE A 29 6.93 -22.70 -7.88
CA PHE A 29 7.45 -22.14 -6.64
C PHE A 29 8.60 -23.01 -6.07
N GLN A 30 8.44 -24.33 -6.10
CA GLN A 30 9.49 -25.25 -5.66
C GLN A 30 10.72 -25.20 -6.58
N ALA A 31 10.51 -25.12 -7.90
CA ALA A 31 11.61 -24.95 -8.87
C ALA A 31 12.39 -23.64 -8.62
N ALA A 32 11.70 -22.54 -8.29
CA ALA A 32 12.34 -21.28 -7.92
C ALA A 32 13.15 -21.40 -6.62
N ASN A 33 12.62 -22.09 -5.61
CA ASN A 33 13.36 -22.40 -4.37
C ASN A 33 14.63 -23.20 -4.65
N GLN A 34 14.55 -24.19 -5.56
CA GLN A 34 15.70 -25.01 -5.92
C GLN A 34 16.78 -24.18 -6.62
N ASP A 35 16.41 -23.28 -7.53
CA ASP A 35 17.37 -22.35 -8.15
C ASP A 35 18.02 -21.44 -7.12
N TYR A 36 17.24 -20.90 -6.19
CA TYR A 36 17.76 -20.08 -5.10
C TYR A 36 18.78 -20.85 -4.24
N GLN A 37 18.46 -22.09 -3.85
CA GLN A 37 19.38 -22.96 -3.08
C GLN A 37 20.65 -23.31 -3.86
N ASN A 38 20.56 -23.40 -5.18
CA ASN A 38 21.70 -23.64 -6.07
C ASN A 38 22.51 -22.37 -6.38
N GLY A 39 22.18 -21.22 -5.78
CA GLY A 39 22.85 -19.94 -6.02
C GLY A 39 22.49 -19.26 -7.34
N LYS A 40 21.48 -19.77 -8.06
CA LYS A 40 20.99 -19.21 -9.33
C LYS A 40 19.92 -18.15 -9.07
N TYR A 41 20.32 -17.05 -8.44
CA TYR A 41 19.38 -16.07 -7.90
C TYR A 41 18.57 -15.33 -8.98
N ALA A 42 19.17 -15.02 -10.14
CA ALA A 42 18.47 -14.39 -11.25
C ALA A 42 17.38 -15.32 -11.85
N ASP A 43 17.69 -16.61 -12.00
CA ASP A 43 16.72 -17.61 -12.49
C ASP A 43 15.57 -17.79 -11.48
N ALA A 44 15.89 -17.83 -10.18
CA ALA A 44 14.89 -17.87 -9.12
C ALA A 44 13.98 -16.64 -9.14
N ALA A 45 14.55 -15.44 -9.27
CA ALA A 45 13.80 -14.19 -9.37
C ALA A 45 12.86 -14.21 -10.60
N GLY A 46 13.33 -14.69 -11.75
CA GLY A 46 12.49 -14.85 -12.95
C GLY A 46 11.26 -15.74 -12.69
N LYS A 47 11.47 -16.93 -12.14
CA LYS A 47 10.37 -17.89 -11.84
C LYS A 47 9.39 -17.35 -10.80
N TYR A 48 9.88 -16.68 -9.75
CA TYR A 48 9.01 -16.02 -8.78
C TYR A 48 8.25 -14.85 -9.40
N SER A 49 8.89 -14.03 -10.24
CA SER A 49 8.23 -12.92 -10.94
C SER A 49 7.05 -13.43 -11.78
N GLU A 50 7.24 -14.52 -12.54
CA GLU A 50 6.16 -15.11 -13.32
C GLU A 50 4.96 -15.55 -12.47
N LEU A 51 5.18 -16.01 -11.24
CA LEU A 51 4.08 -16.31 -10.30
C LEU A 51 3.35 -15.05 -9.85
N THR A 52 4.08 -13.96 -9.57
CA THR A 52 3.46 -12.68 -9.21
C THR A 52 2.69 -12.07 -10.38
N GLU A 53 3.20 -12.21 -11.60
CA GLU A 53 2.55 -11.77 -12.85
C GLU A 53 1.28 -12.56 -13.14
N ALA A 54 1.22 -13.83 -12.74
CA ALA A 54 0.00 -14.64 -12.75
C ALA A 54 -1.01 -14.27 -11.64
N GLY A 55 -0.78 -13.16 -10.93
CA GLY A 55 -1.69 -12.61 -9.91
C GLY A 55 -1.62 -13.34 -8.56
N LYS A 56 -0.58 -14.13 -8.30
CA LYS A 56 -0.43 -14.83 -7.02
C LYS A 56 0.04 -13.85 -5.94
N LEU A 57 -0.80 -13.69 -4.91
CA LEU A 57 -0.54 -12.83 -3.76
C LEU A 57 -0.15 -13.73 -2.57
N SER A 58 1.15 -13.80 -2.24
CA SER A 58 1.64 -14.49 -1.04
C SER A 58 2.79 -13.67 -0.44
N PRO A 59 2.79 -13.42 0.88
CA PRO A 59 3.90 -12.76 1.56
C PRO A 59 5.23 -13.51 1.35
N GLU A 60 5.21 -14.85 1.41
CA GLU A 60 6.39 -15.69 1.24
C GLU A 60 6.94 -15.61 -0.19
N LEU A 61 6.06 -15.63 -1.20
CA LEU A 61 6.44 -15.44 -2.59
C LEU A 61 7.13 -14.09 -2.81
N TYR A 62 6.55 -13.02 -2.27
CA TYR A 62 7.11 -11.67 -2.42
C TYR A 62 8.43 -11.52 -1.68
N TYR A 63 8.54 -12.09 -0.48
CA TYR A 63 9.77 -12.12 0.28
C TYR A 63 10.88 -12.89 -0.46
N ASN A 64 10.59 -14.10 -0.95
CA ASN A 64 11.58 -14.91 -1.66
C ASN A 64 12.03 -14.26 -2.98
N LEU A 65 11.12 -13.58 -3.68
CA LEU A 65 11.46 -12.78 -4.85
C LEU A 65 12.41 -11.62 -4.46
N GLY A 66 12.09 -10.89 -3.39
CA GLY A 66 12.96 -9.83 -2.87
C GLY A 66 14.34 -10.35 -2.40
N ALA A 67 14.38 -11.50 -1.74
CA ALA A 67 15.62 -12.15 -1.33
C ALA A 67 16.46 -12.56 -2.56
N SER A 68 15.81 -13.07 -3.61
CA SER A 68 16.48 -13.43 -4.87
C SER A 68 17.10 -12.20 -5.54
N TYR A 69 16.37 -11.07 -5.59
CA TYR A 69 16.90 -9.80 -6.09
C TYR A 69 18.06 -9.27 -5.26
N TYR A 70 18.02 -9.43 -3.93
CA TYR A 70 19.13 -8.99 -3.09
C TYR A 70 20.40 -9.77 -3.41
N GLN A 71 20.29 -11.10 -3.53
CA GLN A 71 21.41 -11.98 -3.83
C GLN A 71 21.94 -11.80 -5.27
N SER A 72 21.12 -11.32 -6.21
CA SER A 72 21.57 -10.92 -7.55
C SER A 72 22.17 -9.51 -7.62
N GLY A 73 22.18 -8.76 -6.51
CA GLY A 73 22.73 -7.42 -6.42
C GLY A 73 21.74 -6.28 -6.68
N GLU A 74 20.49 -6.61 -7.03
CA GLU A 74 19.43 -5.65 -7.35
C GLU A 74 18.75 -5.12 -6.09
N THR A 75 19.46 -4.30 -5.32
CA THR A 75 19.03 -3.88 -3.98
C THR A 75 17.73 -3.07 -3.99
N GLY A 76 17.48 -2.27 -5.04
CA GLY A 76 16.24 -1.52 -5.20
C GLY A 76 15.02 -2.42 -5.35
N ASN A 77 15.11 -3.43 -6.22
CA ASN A 77 14.09 -4.46 -6.40
C ASN A 77 13.88 -5.28 -5.13
N ALA A 78 14.96 -5.68 -4.45
CA ALA A 78 14.88 -6.40 -3.19
C ALA A 78 14.04 -5.65 -2.14
N THR A 79 14.35 -4.37 -1.94
CA THR A 79 13.66 -3.51 -0.97
C THR A 79 12.18 -3.35 -1.33
N LEU A 80 11.88 -3.13 -2.61
CA LEU A 80 10.50 -3.01 -3.10
C LEU A 80 9.67 -4.28 -2.83
N TRP A 81 10.20 -5.46 -3.17
CA TRP A 81 9.48 -6.71 -3.00
C TRP A 81 9.33 -7.12 -1.52
N MET A 82 10.31 -6.81 -0.68
CA MET A 82 10.17 -6.97 0.77
C MET A 82 9.10 -6.03 1.36
N ARG A 83 8.99 -4.78 0.88
CA ARG A 83 7.88 -3.89 1.26
C ARG A 83 6.54 -4.44 0.80
N ARG A 84 6.46 -4.96 -0.44
CA ARG A 84 5.25 -5.61 -0.96
C ARG A 84 4.85 -6.81 -0.09
N ALA A 85 5.81 -7.61 0.41
CA ALA A 85 5.52 -8.69 1.34
C ALA A 85 4.86 -8.16 2.63
N LEU A 86 5.37 -7.04 3.18
CA LEU A 86 4.77 -6.39 4.36
C LEU A 86 3.40 -5.74 4.11
N VAL A 87 3.05 -5.46 2.86
CA VAL A 87 1.66 -5.06 2.51
C VAL A 87 0.70 -6.22 2.72
N LEU A 88 1.12 -7.45 2.41
CA LEU A 88 0.31 -8.67 2.55
C LEU A 88 0.33 -9.21 3.99
N ASP A 89 1.51 -9.24 4.62
CA ASP A 89 1.69 -9.58 6.03
C ASP A 89 2.51 -8.50 6.75
N PRO A 90 1.85 -7.51 7.39
CA PRO A 90 2.52 -6.49 8.17
C PRO A 90 3.29 -7.01 9.39
N ALA A 91 3.09 -8.26 9.80
CA ALA A 91 3.75 -8.86 10.96
C ALA A 91 5.03 -9.64 10.58
N MET A 92 5.24 -9.95 9.29
CA MET A 92 6.32 -10.81 8.80
C MET A 92 7.71 -10.39 9.34
N PRO A 93 8.33 -11.16 10.24
CA PRO A 93 9.58 -10.76 10.88
C PRO A 93 10.75 -10.77 9.90
N GLU A 94 10.79 -11.71 8.95
CA GLU A 94 11.86 -11.87 7.98
C GLU A 94 11.97 -10.63 7.08
N ALA A 95 10.85 -10.15 6.53
CA ALA A 95 10.81 -8.96 5.70
C ALA A 95 11.23 -7.69 6.48
N LYS A 96 10.78 -7.55 7.74
CA LYS A 96 11.21 -6.42 8.60
C LYS A 96 12.70 -6.44 8.88
N GLN A 97 13.25 -7.61 9.20
CA GLN A 97 14.68 -7.76 9.47
C GLN A 97 15.51 -7.47 8.23
N SER A 98 15.11 -8.00 7.06
CA SER A 98 15.81 -7.74 5.82
C SER A 98 15.77 -6.27 5.42
N LEU A 99 14.62 -5.58 5.56
CA LEU A 99 14.55 -4.14 5.31
C LEU A 99 15.43 -3.33 6.26
N ALA A 100 15.44 -3.65 7.54
CA ALA A 100 16.31 -3.00 8.52
C ALA A 100 17.80 -3.20 8.20
N PHE A 101 18.17 -4.41 7.79
CA PHE A 101 19.53 -4.73 7.34
C PHE A 101 19.90 -3.93 6.09
N LEU A 102 19.06 -3.96 5.04
CA LEU A 102 19.28 -3.20 3.81
C LEU A 102 19.41 -1.71 4.07
N ARG A 103 18.60 -1.16 4.99
CA ARG A 103 18.66 0.25 5.41
C ARG A 103 20.00 0.58 6.04
N SER A 104 20.50 -0.28 6.93
CA SER A 104 21.80 -0.10 7.57
C SER A 104 22.98 -0.24 6.61
N HIS A 105 22.84 -1.06 5.57
CA HIS A 105 23.89 -1.36 4.61
C HIS A 105 24.01 -0.30 3.50
N THR A 106 22.88 0.14 2.96
CA THR A 106 22.82 1.10 1.84
C THR A 106 22.63 2.55 2.26
N GLY A 107 22.10 2.77 3.46
CA GLY A 107 21.70 4.10 3.91
C GLY A 107 20.50 4.67 3.14
N TYR A 108 19.66 3.82 2.51
CA TYR A 108 18.48 4.30 1.80
C TYR A 108 17.55 5.12 2.71
N LEU A 109 16.82 6.06 2.10
CA LEU A 109 15.94 6.97 2.82
C LEU A 109 14.56 6.34 3.03
N GLU A 110 14.00 6.48 4.22
CA GLU A 110 12.65 6.00 4.56
C GLU A 110 11.96 7.01 5.46
N PHE A 111 10.63 7.16 5.33
CA PHE A 111 9.89 8.07 6.18
C PHE A 111 9.90 7.56 7.63
N ALA A 112 10.34 8.41 8.56
CA ALA A 112 10.25 8.10 9.97
C ALA A 112 8.77 8.14 10.39
N GLU A 113 8.24 7.02 10.88
CA GLU A 113 6.90 7.02 11.44
C GLU A 113 6.88 7.73 12.79
N SER A 114 6.07 8.79 12.90
CA SER A 114 5.78 9.44 14.16
C SER A 114 4.80 8.62 15.01
N GLY A 115 4.74 8.89 16.32
CA GLY A 115 3.72 8.29 17.19
C GLY A 115 2.28 8.59 16.73
N PHE A 116 2.06 9.74 16.10
CA PHE A 116 0.78 10.11 15.52
C PHE A 116 0.46 9.27 14.28
N ASP A 117 1.44 9.00 13.42
CA ASP A 117 1.25 8.14 12.24
C ASP A 117 0.80 6.74 12.65
N ARG A 118 1.45 6.17 13.67
CA ARG A 118 1.08 4.86 14.22
C ARG A 118 -0.34 4.87 14.78
N PHE A 119 -0.71 5.92 15.52
CA PHE A 119 -2.06 6.08 16.06
C PHE A 119 -3.12 6.17 14.96
N VAL A 120 -2.83 6.86 13.86
CA VAL A 120 -3.79 7.01 12.76
C VAL A 120 -3.87 5.75 11.89
N ARG A 121 -2.76 5.02 11.71
CA ARG A 121 -2.70 3.74 10.97
C ARG A 121 -3.42 2.59 11.67
N GLN A 122 -3.50 2.59 13.00
CA GLN A 122 -4.15 1.50 13.74
C GLN A 122 -5.63 1.32 13.38
N PHE A 123 -6.27 2.38 12.88
CA PHE A 123 -7.66 2.38 12.47
C PHE A 123 -7.78 2.22 10.94
N PRO A 124 -8.65 1.31 10.47
CA PRO A 124 -8.98 1.20 9.04
C PRO A 124 -9.49 2.52 8.47
N GLU A 125 -9.36 2.73 7.16
CA GLU A 125 -9.89 3.94 6.49
C GLU A 125 -11.41 4.10 6.70
N SER A 126 -12.13 2.99 6.66
CA SER A 126 -13.58 2.96 6.85
C SER A 126 -13.98 3.50 8.22
N PHE A 127 -13.20 3.24 9.28
CA PHE A 127 -13.47 3.74 10.63
C PHE A 127 -13.62 5.26 10.65
N TRP A 128 -12.70 5.98 10.01
CA TRP A 128 -12.74 7.44 9.94
C TRP A 128 -13.98 7.95 9.20
N LYS A 129 -14.37 7.31 8.10
CA LYS A 129 -15.58 7.66 7.34
C LYS A 129 -16.86 7.44 8.15
N TRP A 130 -16.96 6.30 8.85
CA TRP A 130 -18.07 6.01 9.76
C TRP A 130 -18.14 7.02 10.90
N LEU A 131 -17.01 7.36 11.51
CA LEU A 131 -16.95 8.32 12.61
C LEU A 131 -17.44 9.71 12.16
N ILE A 132 -17.01 10.19 10.99
CA ILE A 132 -17.50 11.45 10.41
C ILE A 132 -19.03 11.39 10.22
N SER A 133 -19.55 10.30 9.66
CA SER A 133 -20.99 10.13 9.44
C SER A 133 -21.78 10.17 10.76
N ILE A 134 -21.30 9.48 11.80
CA ILE A 134 -21.94 9.47 13.13
C ILE A 134 -22.02 10.88 13.71
N PHE A 135 -20.94 11.66 13.67
CA PHE A 135 -20.94 13.02 14.20
C PHE A 135 -21.86 13.96 13.39
N ILE A 136 -21.91 13.80 12.06
CA ILE A 136 -22.85 14.57 11.23
C ILE A 136 -24.30 14.24 11.59
N TRP A 137 -24.66 12.95 11.66
CA TRP A 137 -26.01 12.53 12.02
C TRP A 137 -26.39 12.93 13.45
N ALA A 138 -25.47 12.85 14.41
CA ALA A 138 -25.69 13.31 15.78
C ALA A 138 -25.95 14.82 15.83
N GLY A 139 -25.19 15.61 15.08
CA GLY A 139 -25.40 17.05 14.97
C GLY A 139 -26.75 17.40 14.32
N LEU A 140 -27.11 16.72 13.23
CA LEU A 140 -28.40 16.89 12.56
C LEU A 140 -29.57 16.49 13.47
N LEU A 141 -29.45 15.37 14.19
CA LEU A 141 -30.47 14.92 15.14
C LEU A 141 -30.62 15.93 16.30
N SER A 142 -29.51 16.47 16.81
CA SER A 142 -29.53 17.52 17.84
C SER A 142 -30.29 18.77 17.36
N LEU A 143 -30.03 19.21 16.12
CA LEU A 143 -30.76 20.34 15.52
C LEU A 143 -32.25 20.02 15.32
N ALA A 144 -32.57 18.83 14.80
CA ALA A 144 -33.95 18.40 14.58
C ALA A 144 -34.72 18.38 15.91
N VAL A 145 -34.16 17.79 16.96
CA VAL A 145 -34.77 17.78 18.29
C VAL A 145 -34.97 19.21 18.82
N GLY A 146 -33.98 20.09 18.65
CA GLY A 146 -34.08 21.48 19.08
C GLY A 146 -35.13 22.32 18.34
N PHE A 147 -35.54 21.91 17.15
CA PHE A 147 -36.55 22.61 16.34
C PHE A 147 -37.96 22.00 16.47
N PHE A 148 -38.07 20.66 16.47
CA PHE A 148 -39.35 19.95 16.40
C PHE A 148 -39.92 19.54 17.77
N VAL A 149 -39.10 19.45 18.83
CA VAL A 149 -39.56 19.03 20.16
C VAL A 149 -39.79 20.23 21.06
N GLU A 150 -41.05 20.65 21.19
CA GLU A 150 -41.41 21.86 21.94
C GLU A 150 -41.02 21.81 23.43
N ARG A 151 -41.04 20.61 24.01
CA ARG A 151 -40.66 20.35 25.41
C ARG A 151 -39.20 20.72 25.73
N LEU A 152 -38.33 20.77 24.73
CA LEU A 152 -36.90 21.04 24.88
C LEU A 152 -36.50 22.46 24.44
N LYS A 153 -37.45 23.33 24.08
CA LYS A 153 -37.22 24.73 23.71
C LYS A 153 -36.38 25.53 24.74
N PRO A 154 -36.52 25.34 26.08
CA PRO A 154 -35.67 26.05 27.05
C PRO A 154 -34.18 25.71 26.93
N ASN A 155 -33.85 24.50 26.47
CA ASN A 155 -32.47 24.01 26.29
C ASN A 155 -31.98 24.09 24.83
N ARG A 156 -32.69 24.86 23.98
CA ARG A 156 -32.39 24.96 22.54
C ARG A 156 -30.97 25.46 22.26
N SER A 157 -30.45 26.40 23.05
CA SER A 157 -29.06 26.87 22.93
C SER A 157 -28.06 25.74 23.17
N GLY A 158 -28.31 24.86 24.14
CA GLY A 158 -27.47 23.68 24.41
C GLY A 158 -27.44 22.70 23.24
N LEU A 159 -28.59 22.43 22.61
CA LEU A 159 -28.69 21.54 21.45
C LEU A 159 -28.02 22.13 20.20
N ILE A 160 -28.09 23.45 20.00
CA ILE A 160 -27.38 24.14 18.93
C ILE A 160 -25.86 24.10 19.18
N THR A 161 -25.42 24.38 20.40
CA THR A 161 -24.00 24.26 20.77
C THR A 161 -23.48 22.85 20.54
N LEU A 162 -24.25 21.82 20.94
CA LEU A 162 -23.90 20.43 20.68
C LEU A 162 -23.77 20.14 19.18
N ALA A 163 -24.70 20.62 18.36
CA ALA A 163 -24.64 20.45 16.91
C ALA A 163 -23.40 21.12 16.30
N ILE A 164 -23.04 22.32 16.77
CA ILE A 164 -21.82 23.02 16.37
C ILE A 164 -20.58 22.22 16.76
N LEU A 165 -20.53 21.69 17.98
CA LEU A 165 -19.42 20.85 18.45
C LEU A 165 -19.28 19.57 17.63
N CYS A 166 -20.40 18.90 17.30
CA CYS A 166 -20.39 17.74 16.40
C CYS A 166 -19.90 18.12 14.99
N GLY A 167 -20.29 19.27 14.47
CA GLY A 167 -19.80 19.81 13.21
C GLY A 167 -18.29 20.07 13.23
N LEU A 168 -17.78 20.75 14.26
CA LEU A 168 -16.34 21.01 14.44
C LEU A 168 -15.55 19.69 14.58
N ALA A 169 -16.06 18.74 15.35
CA ALA A 169 -15.45 17.42 15.48
C ALA A 169 -15.37 16.72 14.12
N SER A 170 -16.43 16.74 13.30
CA SER A 170 -16.42 16.15 11.96
C SER A 170 -15.37 16.78 11.04
N LEU A 171 -15.13 18.09 11.14
CA LEU A 171 -14.09 18.79 10.37
C LEU A 171 -12.68 18.37 10.80
N VAL A 172 -12.44 18.25 12.12
CA VAL A 172 -11.16 17.78 12.65
C VAL A 172 -10.90 16.34 12.21
N ILE A 173 -11.88 15.45 12.34
CA ILE A 173 -11.78 14.05 11.92
C ILE A 173 -11.54 13.96 10.40
N SER A 174 -12.20 14.79 9.61
CA SER A 174 -11.97 14.89 8.15
C SER A 174 -10.54 15.29 7.80
N ARG A 175 -9.94 16.23 8.57
CA ARG A 175 -8.53 16.59 8.41
C ARG A 175 -7.60 15.42 8.73
N ILE A 176 -7.86 14.68 9.80
CA ILE A 176 -7.07 13.49 10.17
C ILE A 176 -7.20 12.40 9.10
N SER A 177 -8.42 12.12 8.62
CA SER A 177 -8.66 11.14 7.55
C SER A 177 -7.92 11.54 6.27
N SER A 178 -7.96 12.81 5.90
CA SER A 178 -7.27 13.34 4.72
C SER A 178 -5.74 13.37 4.89
N TYR A 179 -5.24 13.50 6.13
CA TYR A 179 -3.83 13.34 6.45
C TYR A 179 -3.39 11.88 6.24
N ARG A 180 -4.15 10.92 6.78
CA ARG A 180 -3.90 9.48 6.58
C ARG A 180 -3.84 9.12 5.10
N GLU A 181 -4.84 9.54 4.33
CA GLU A 181 -4.94 9.20 2.91
C GLU A 181 -3.75 9.75 2.11
N ARG A 182 -3.35 10.99 2.37
CA ARG A 182 -2.24 11.61 1.63
C ARG A 182 -0.87 11.08 2.06
N ASN A 183 -0.65 10.93 3.35
CA ASN A 183 0.69 10.71 3.89
C ASN A 183 0.99 9.25 4.25
N LEU A 184 -0.03 8.44 4.52
CA LEU A 184 0.12 7.08 5.09
C LEU A 184 -0.48 6.00 4.19
N SER A 185 -1.23 6.37 3.13
CA SER A 185 -1.76 5.41 2.17
C SER A 185 -0.63 4.77 1.37
N ILE A 186 -0.60 3.44 1.37
CA ILE A 186 0.43 2.61 0.70
C ILE A 186 0.48 2.93 -0.81
N THR A 187 -0.64 3.36 -1.40
CA THR A 187 -0.74 3.68 -2.83
C THR A 187 0.08 4.89 -3.26
N ASN A 188 0.43 5.76 -2.32
CA ASN A 188 1.19 6.97 -2.62
C ASN A 188 2.70 6.74 -2.51
N PHE A 189 3.12 5.59 -1.96
CA PHE A 189 4.52 5.26 -1.78
C PHE A 189 5.08 4.51 -2.99
N ALA A 190 6.28 4.91 -3.39
CA ALA A 190 7.08 4.24 -4.39
C ALA A 190 8.49 4.01 -3.85
N THR A 191 9.14 2.96 -4.37
CA THR A 191 10.52 2.64 -4.06
C THR A 191 11.38 2.92 -5.29
N ILE A 192 12.55 3.52 -5.06
CA ILE A 192 13.58 3.69 -6.07
C ILE A 192 14.20 2.31 -6.37
N VAL A 193 14.03 1.84 -7.61
CA VAL A 193 14.56 0.55 -8.05
C VAL A 193 15.93 0.71 -8.73
N ALA A 194 16.15 1.82 -9.42
CA ALA A 194 17.40 2.07 -10.14
C ALA A 194 18.59 2.34 -9.20
N ASP A 195 19.77 1.86 -9.57
CA ASP A 195 21.00 1.95 -8.75
C ASP A 195 21.55 3.37 -8.59
N ALA A 196 21.29 4.25 -9.56
CA ALA A 196 21.75 5.63 -9.55
C ALA A 196 20.62 6.56 -9.99
N SER A 197 19.78 6.97 -9.02
CA SER A 197 18.74 7.97 -9.27
C SER A 197 18.97 9.21 -8.43
N SER A 198 18.59 10.36 -8.98
CA SER A 198 18.67 11.63 -8.28
C SER A 198 17.40 12.43 -8.50
N ALA A 199 17.00 13.16 -7.46
CA ALA A 199 15.87 14.06 -7.55
C ALA A 199 16.31 15.39 -8.15
N GLN A 200 15.58 15.89 -9.13
CA GLN A 200 15.93 17.08 -9.89
C GLN A 200 15.03 18.27 -9.55
N THR A 201 15.56 19.49 -9.66
CA THR A 201 14.77 20.71 -9.40
C THR A 201 13.68 20.97 -10.45
N ALA A 202 13.85 20.47 -11.67
CA ALA A 202 12.93 20.67 -12.79
C ALA A 202 12.76 19.37 -13.59
N PRO A 203 11.62 19.16 -14.28
CA PRO A 203 11.34 17.96 -15.08
C PRO A 203 12.06 18.01 -16.44
N THR A 204 13.34 18.37 -16.45
CA THR A 204 14.15 18.53 -17.65
C THR A 204 15.44 17.73 -17.50
N PRO A 205 15.82 16.89 -18.48
CA PRO A 205 17.10 16.19 -18.45
C PRO A 205 18.26 17.18 -18.26
N GLY A 206 19.09 16.98 -17.24
CA GLY A 206 20.25 17.85 -16.93
C GLY A 206 19.97 18.99 -15.96
N SER A 207 18.79 19.00 -15.31
CA SER A 207 18.51 19.88 -14.18
C SER A 207 19.44 19.57 -12.98
N LYS A 208 19.68 20.57 -12.13
CA LYS A 208 20.52 20.38 -10.92
C LYS A 208 19.90 19.32 -10.01
N SER A 209 20.73 18.35 -9.60
CA SER A 209 20.39 17.37 -8.56
C SER A 209 20.18 18.09 -7.24
N VAL A 210 19.06 17.81 -6.60
CA VAL A 210 18.71 18.26 -5.25
C VAL A 210 19.32 17.31 -4.23
N ILE A 211 19.15 16.02 -4.45
CA ILE A 211 19.62 14.95 -3.57
C ILE A 211 19.76 13.65 -4.38
N ASP A 212 20.83 12.91 -4.09
CA ASP A 212 21.03 11.58 -4.64
C ASP A 212 20.23 10.56 -3.81
N LEU A 213 19.56 9.64 -4.51
CA LEU A 213 18.65 8.68 -3.91
C LEU A 213 19.25 7.28 -4.05
N PRO A 214 19.75 6.69 -2.94
CA PRO A 214 20.20 5.31 -2.95
C PRO A 214 19.08 4.34 -3.37
N PRO A 215 19.41 3.21 -4.02
CA PRO A 215 18.43 2.18 -4.36
C PRO A 215 17.74 1.68 -3.09
N GLY A 216 16.42 1.47 -3.19
CA GLY A 216 15.57 1.10 -2.06
C GLY A 216 14.98 2.30 -1.30
N SER A 217 15.37 3.54 -1.63
CA SER A 217 14.80 4.72 -0.99
C SER A 217 13.29 4.83 -1.24
N GLU A 218 12.55 5.20 -0.21
CA GLU A 218 11.11 5.42 -0.26
C GLU A 218 10.81 6.87 -0.63
N VAL A 219 9.88 7.06 -1.57
CA VAL A 219 9.40 8.37 -2.00
C VAL A 219 7.88 8.38 -2.06
N ARG A 220 7.29 9.55 -1.77
CA ARG A 220 5.84 9.75 -1.86
C ARG A 220 5.51 10.50 -3.15
N ILE A 221 4.75 9.87 -4.04
CA ILE A 221 4.35 10.48 -5.31
C ILE A 221 3.28 11.53 -5.04
N LEU A 222 3.55 12.79 -5.41
CA LEU A 222 2.60 13.90 -5.31
C LEU A 222 1.90 14.16 -6.64
N GLN A 223 2.64 14.09 -7.75
CA GLN A 223 2.12 14.32 -9.09
C GLN A 223 2.89 13.50 -10.12
N LYS A 224 2.19 13.01 -11.14
CA LYS A 224 2.78 12.36 -12.33
C LYS A 224 2.65 13.29 -13.54
N SER A 225 3.72 13.45 -14.31
CA SER A 225 3.77 14.30 -15.50
C SER A 225 4.65 13.64 -16.57
N GLY A 226 4.03 12.85 -17.46
CA GLY A 226 4.76 12.10 -18.50
C GLY A 226 5.81 11.17 -17.89
N ASN A 227 7.07 11.35 -18.28
CA ASN A 227 8.21 10.55 -17.82
C ASN A 227 8.78 10.99 -16.47
N TRP A 228 8.15 11.97 -15.82
CA TRP A 228 8.60 12.53 -14.55
C TRP A 228 7.51 12.43 -13.49
N CYS A 229 7.93 12.11 -12.28
CA CYS A 229 7.09 12.15 -11.08
C CYS A 229 7.64 13.21 -10.14
N TYR A 230 6.78 14.12 -9.70
CA TYR A 230 7.10 15.00 -8.58
C TYR A 230 6.84 14.23 -7.30
N ALA A 231 7.90 14.03 -6.51
CA ALA A 231 7.85 13.22 -5.31
C ALA A 231 8.44 13.96 -4.11
N GLU A 232 7.88 13.65 -2.95
CA GLU A 232 8.41 14.04 -1.65
C GLU A 232 9.34 12.95 -1.13
N ILE A 233 10.49 13.39 -0.64
CA ILE A 233 11.60 12.57 -0.17
C ILE A 233 11.68 12.75 1.35
N PRO A 234 12.10 11.72 2.11
CA PRO A 234 12.32 11.86 3.55
C PRO A 234 13.23 13.05 3.87
N GLY A 235 12.83 13.88 4.84
CA GLY A 235 13.54 15.12 5.19
C GLY A 235 12.94 16.41 4.61
N GLU A 236 11.66 16.40 4.23
CA GLU A 236 10.92 17.57 3.69
C GLU A 236 11.45 18.12 2.36
N VAL A 237 12.28 17.34 1.67
CA VAL A 237 12.81 17.67 0.34
C VAL A 237 11.84 17.18 -0.73
N ARG A 238 11.71 17.94 -1.81
CA ARG A 238 10.88 17.56 -2.97
C ARG A 238 11.65 17.73 -4.26
N GLY A 239 11.38 16.86 -5.22
CA GLY A 239 12.02 16.92 -6.52
C GLY A 239 11.32 16.07 -7.57
N TRP A 240 11.76 16.29 -8.81
CA TRP A 240 11.33 15.51 -9.97
C TRP A 240 12.24 14.30 -10.13
N ILE A 241 11.65 13.12 -10.15
CA ILE A 241 12.33 11.84 -10.33
C ILE A 241 11.79 11.22 -11.61
N ARG A 242 12.64 10.56 -12.37
CA ARG A 242 12.19 9.86 -13.58
C ARG A 242 11.28 8.69 -13.20
N THR A 243 10.19 8.51 -13.94
CA THR A 243 9.20 7.45 -13.68
C THR A 243 9.76 6.04 -13.87
N ASP A 244 10.78 5.88 -14.72
CA ASP A 244 11.47 4.60 -14.95
C ASP A 244 12.38 4.17 -13.79
N SER A 245 12.74 5.10 -12.91
CA SER A 245 13.65 4.84 -11.79
C SER A 245 12.92 4.41 -10.52
N LEU A 246 11.58 4.52 -10.50
CA LEU A 246 10.75 4.27 -9.33
C LEU A 246 9.59 3.33 -9.68
N GLU A 247 9.24 2.49 -8.72
CA GLU A 247 8.05 1.64 -8.82
C GLU A 247 7.12 1.84 -7.63
N PRO A 248 5.79 1.86 -7.85
CA PRO A 248 4.84 1.92 -6.75
C PRO A 248 4.93 0.66 -5.89
N VAL A 249 4.80 0.83 -4.57
CA VAL A 249 4.74 -0.29 -3.63
C VAL A 249 3.42 -1.06 -3.84
N TRP A 250 2.30 -0.34 -3.99
CA TRP A 250 0.99 -0.92 -4.27
C TRP A 250 0.11 0.06 -5.06
N PRO A 251 -0.86 -0.38 -5.88
CA PRO A 251 -1.02 -1.75 -6.39
C PRO A 251 0.15 -2.14 -7.30
N LEU A 252 0.27 -3.44 -7.60
CA LEU A 252 1.24 -3.90 -8.58
C LEU A 252 0.98 -3.25 -9.95
N PRO A 253 2.02 -2.76 -10.66
CA PRO A 253 1.84 -2.21 -11.99
C PRO A 253 1.32 -3.28 -12.95
N SER A 254 0.23 -2.99 -13.66
CA SER A 254 -0.23 -3.85 -14.76
C SER A 254 0.70 -3.67 -15.96
N LYS A 255 1.30 -4.74 -16.48
CA LYS A 255 2.14 -4.72 -17.69
C LYS A 255 1.43 -4.25 -18.98
N ASN A 256 0.13 -3.92 -18.92
CA ASN A 256 -0.74 -3.61 -20.06
C ASN A 256 -1.20 -2.13 -20.16
N SER A 257 -0.47 -1.17 -19.58
CA SER A 257 -0.80 0.28 -19.69
C SER A 257 0.34 1.10 -20.26
#